data_AF-A0A366MH97-F1
#
_entry.id   AF-A0A366MH97-F1
#
_cell.length_a   1.000
_cell.length_b   1.000
_cell.length_c   1.000
_cell.angle_alpha   90.00
_cell.angle_beta   90.00
_cell.angle_gamma   90.00
#
_symmetry.space_group_name_H-M   'P 1'
#
loop_
_entity.id
_entity.type
_entity.pdbx_description
1 polymer ?
#
loop_
_entity_poly.entity_id
_entity_poly.type
_entity_poly.pdbx_seq_one_letter_code
_entity_poly.pdbx_strand_id
1 'polypeptide(L)'
;MKLAIASGKGGTGKSMVAANLAFTLAMESQVSLVDCDVEEPNLHLFFPSDPATRDVTLPIPVIDESICTYCGTCGEFCRYGAISVLPKKLLFFADLCHSCGGCVLVCPEKAIHEEPKKIGTLSVSTPLPGLKLVTGVLDTGSPLSVPIIHEVKKETSDDPIVILDTAPGTSCPVVEALEGCDACILVTESTPFGLHDLRLAVDVTERLGIPAGVITNRSDGKDDETMRFCAEHDLDVMLTIPFSREIASIQSRGDLLCRVHPEWQKEFRSLFTKSKVLAGGEL
;
A
#
# COMPACT_ATOMS: atom_id res chain seq x y z
N MET A 1 13.91 -2.73 8.87
CA MET A 1 13.60 -3.50 7.65
C MET A 1 12.16 -3.22 7.25
N LYS A 2 11.95 -2.73 6.04
CA LYS A 2 10.65 -2.48 5.42
C LYS A 2 10.40 -3.52 4.34
N LEU A 3 9.40 -4.36 4.54
CA LEU A 3 9.05 -5.47 3.66
C LEU A 3 7.65 -5.25 3.09
N ALA A 4 7.54 -5.09 1.78
CA ALA A 4 6.25 -4.96 1.13
C ALA A 4 5.70 -6.33 0.71
N ILE A 5 4.38 -6.52 0.86
CA ILE A 5 3.64 -7.68 0.36
C ILE A 5 2.74 -7.18 -0.78
N ALA A 6 3.10 -7.50 -2.01
CA ALA A 6 2.46 -6.98 -3.22
C ALA A 6 1.97 -8.08 -4.16
N SER A 7 1.15 -7.72 -5.15
CA SER A 7 0.63 -8.63 -6.17
C SER A 7 0.10 -7.86 -7.37
N GLY A 8 0.21 -8.43 -8.57
CA GLY A 8 -0.29 -7.80 -9.79
C GLY A 8 -1.81 -7.73 -9.93
N LYS A 9 -2.56 -8.36 -9.02
CA LYS A 9 -4.04 -8.31 -9.00
C LYS A 9 -4.64 -8.52 -7.61
N GLY A 10 -5.95 -8.28 -7.50
CA GLY A 10 -6.75 -8.56 -6.31
C GLY A 10 -6.93 -10.05 -6.03
N GLY A 11 -7.15 -10.41 -4.76
CA GLY A 11 -7.58 -11.74 -4.36
C GLY A 11 -6.51 -12.84 -4.30
N THR A 12 -5.22 -12.52 -4.49
CA THR A 12 -4.11 -13.50 -4.39
C THR A 12 -3.69 -13.85 -2.96
N GLY A 13 -4.19 -13.11 -1.96
CA GLY A 13 -3.93 -13.38 -0.54
C GLY A 13 -2.83 -12.54 0.11
N LYS A 14 -2.47 -11.37 -0.46
CA LYS A 14 -1.54 -10.40 0.15
C LYS A 14 -1.80 -10.13 1.63
N SER A 15 -3.01 -9.65 1.96
CA SER A 15 -3.38 -9.31 3.34
C SER A 15 -3.32 -10.52 4.27
N MET A 16 -3.65 -11.72 3.78
CA MET A 16 -3.50 -12.95 4.56
C MET A 16 -2.02 -13.23 4.86
N VAL A 17 -1.13 -13.13 3.87
CA VAL A 17 0.32 -13.30 4.05
C VAL A 17 0.85 -12.24 5.01
N ALA A 18 0.53 -10.97 4.78
CA ALA A 18 0.98 -9.84 5.59
C ALA A 18 0.55 -10.00 7.06
N ALA A 19 -0.72 -10.33 7.30
CA ALA A 19 -1.27 -10.52 8.65
C ALA A 19 -0.63 -11.70 9.38
N ASN A 20 -0.44 -12.85 8.71
CA ASN A 20 0.18 -14.03 9.33
C ASN A 20 1.67 -13.84 9.60
N LEU A 21 2.38 -13.17 8.69
CA LEU A 21 3.77 -12.79 8.88
C LEU A 21 3.92 -11.86 10.09
N ALA A 22 3.13 -10.78 10.14
CA ALA A 22 3.14 -9.82 11.23
C ALA A 22 2.80 -10.45 12.58
N PHE A 23 1.76 -11.29 12.62
CA PHE A 23 1.37 -12.03 13.83
C PHE A 23 2.52 -12.91 14.34
N THR A 24 3.17 -13.65 13.45
CA THR A 24 4.28 -14.54 13.80
C THR A 24 5.46 -13.76 14.38
N LEU A 25 5.84 -12.66 13.73
CA LEU A 25 6.99 -11.85 14.16
C LEU A 25 6.71 -11.04 15.43
N ALA A 26 5.47 -10.60 15.62
CA ALA A 26 5.02 -9.86 16.81
C ALA A 26 5.11 -10.68 18.11
N MET A 27 5.30 -12.00 18.02
CA MET A 27 5.55 -12.85 19.20
C MET A 27 6.98 -12.67 19.77
N GLU A 28 7.92 -12.16 18.96
CA GLU A 28 9.35 -12.14 19.29
C GLU A 28 9.98 -10.75 19.13
N SER A 29 9.31 -9.84 18.43
CA SER A 29 9.85 -8.52 18.09
C SER A 29 8.73 -7.49 17.98
N GLN A 30 9.10 -6.21 18.04
CA GLN A 30 8.18 -5.12 17.70
C GLN A 30 8.04 -5.06 16.18
N VAL A 31 6.79 -5.11 15.70
CA VAL A 31 6.45 -5.12 14.28
C VAL A 31 5.35 -4.09 14.04
N SER A 32 5.52 -3.32 12.97
CA SER A 32 4.47 -2.46 12.45
C SER A 32 3.89 -3.07 11.19
N LEU A 33 2.59 -3.31 11.19
CA LEU A 33 1.82 -3.74 10.04
C LEU A 33 1.05 -2.53 9.49
N VAL A 34 1.28 -2.20 8.22
CA VAL A 34 0.71 -1.03 7.56
C VAL A 34 -0.22 -1.48 6.44
N ASP A 35 -1.49 -1.12 6.56
CA ASP A 35 -2.50 -1.34 5.52
C ASP A 35 -2.42 -0.18 4.51
N CYS A 36 -1.73 -0.43 3.40
CA CYS A 36 -1.56 0.53 2.31
C CYS A 36 -2.64 0.38 1.24
N ASP A 37 -3.57 -0.57 1.37
CA ASP A 37 -4.78 -0.66 0.53
C ASP A 37 -5.86 0.28 1.09
N VAL A 38 -5.60 1.58 1.01
CA VAL A 38 -6.44 2.60 1.69
C VAL A 38 -7.84 2.75 1.10
N GLU A 39 -8.10 2.16 -0.08
CA GLU A 39 -9.43 2.13 -0.70
C GLU A 39 -10.29 1.01 -0.13
N GLU A 40 -9.70 -0.17 0.09
CA GLU A 40 -10.38 -1.36 0.62
C GLU A 40 -9.61 -2.01 1.80
N PRO A 41 -9.30 -1.25 2.88
CA PRO A 41 -8.43 -1.74 3.95
C PRO A 41 -9.15 -2.84 4.73
N ASN A 42 -8.42 -3.90 5.08
CA ASN A 42 -9.01 -5.10 5.68
C ASN A 42 -8.18 -5.71 6.81
N LEU A 43 -6.99 -5.20 7.10
CA LEU A 43 -6.13 -5.78 8.15
C LEU A 43 -6.75 -5.67 9.56
N HIS A 44 -7.55 -4.63 9.78
CA HIS A 44 -8.31 -4.45 11.02
C HIS A 44 -9.29 -5.60 11.32
N LEU A 45 -9.72 -6.36 10.29
CA LEU A 45 -10.59 -7.53 10.47
C LEU A 45 -9.84 -8.72 11.10
N PHE A 46 -8.53 -8.86 10.82
CA PHE A 46 -7.69 -9.89 11.44
C PHE A 46 -7.28 -9.53 12.87
N PHE A 47 -7.25 -8.23 13.17
CA PHE A 47 -6.75 -7.66 14.42
C PHE A 47 -7.72 -6.63 15.02
N PRO A 48 -8.93 -7.06 15.42
CA PRO A 48 -9.91 -6.16 16.01
C PRO A 48 -9.34 -5.51 17.27
N SER A 49 -9.34 -4.18 17.29
CA SER A 49 -8.82 -3.35 18.38
C SER A 49 -9.42 -1.95 18.28
N ASP A 50 -9.37 -1.17 19.37
CA ASP A 50 -9.83 0.22 19.37
C ASP A 50 -8.71 1.15 18.89
N PRO A 51 -8.82 1.78 17.70
CA PRO A 51 -7.77 2.64 17.19
C PRO A 51 -7.91 4.08 17.67
N ALA A 52 -6.78 4.75 17.82
CA ALA A 52 -6.73 6.21 17.80
C ALA A 52 -6.82 6.67 16.34
N THR A 53 -7.72 7.61 16.04
CA THR A 53 -7.97 8.08 14.68
C THR A 53 -7.62 9.55 14.52
N ARG A 54 -7.18 9.93 13.31
CA ARG A 54 -7.02 11.32 12.91
C ARG A 54 -7.34 11.51 11.44
N ASP A 55 -7.76 12.71 11.08
CA ASP A 55 -8.04 13.06 9.70
C ASP A 55 -6.73 13.22 8.91
N VAL A 56 -6.75 12.72 7.66
CA VAL A 56 -5.72 13.03 6.66
C VAL A 56 -6.30 14.13 5.76
N THR A 57 -5.56 15.22 5.63
CA THR A 57 -6.00 16.39 4.86
C THR A 57 -4.96 16.75 3.80
N LEU A 58 -5.44 17.37 2.72
CA LEU A 58 -4.60 18.00 1.72
C LEU A 58 -4.91 19.50 1.66
N PRO A 59 -3.90 20.35 1.41
CA PRO A 59 -4.15 21.74 1.09
C PRO A 59 -4.83 21.84 -0.27
N ILE A 60 -5.97 22.54 -0.33
CA ILE A 60 -6.65 22.87 -1.58
C ILE A 60 -6.76 24.38 -1.74
N PRO A 61 -6.64 24.91 -2.97
CA PRO A 61 -6.76 26.33 -3.20
C PRO A 61 -8.18 26.82 -2.96
N VAL A 62 -8.28 27.93 -2.25
CA VAL A 62 -9.47 28.76 -2.08
C VAL A 62 -9.18 30.12 -2.70
N ILE A 63 -10.10 30.59 -3.53
CA ILE A 63 -9.94 31.81 -4.33
C ILE A 63 -10.77 32.92 -3.69
N ASP A 64 -10.13 34.02 -3.36
CA ASP A 64 -10.79 35.25 -2.96
C ASP A 64 -11.24 36.02 -4.21
N GLU A 65 -12.54 35.91 -4.55
CA GLU A 65 -13.14 36.60 -5.70
C GLU A 65 -13.13 38.13 -5.57
N SER A 66 -12.92 38.69 -4.37
CA SER A 66 -12.82 40.14 -4.19
C SER A 66 -11.46 40.71 -4.63
N ILE A 67 -10.43 39.86 -4.66
CA ILE A 67 -9.06 40.22 -5.05
C ILE A 67 -8.75 39.71 -6.47
N CYS A 68 -9.31 38.57 -6.85
CA CYS A 68 -9.03 37.92 -8.13
C CYS A 68 -9.40 38.80 -9.34
N THR A 69 -8.40 39.09 -10.17
CA THR A 69 -8.57 39.84 -11.42
C THR A 69 -8.91 38.96 -12.63
N TYR A 70 -9.04 37.64 -12.44
CA TYR A 70 -9.23 36.65 -13.51
C TYR A 70 -8.13 36.68 -14.59
N CYS A 71 -6.89 37.03 -14.20
CA CYS A 71 -5.75 37.17 -15.13
C CYS A 71 -5.31 35.87 -15.83
N GLY A 72 -5.67 34.70 -15.29
CA GLY A 72 -5.44 33.41 -15.94
C GLY A 72 -4.15 32.67 -15.56
N THR A 73 -3.19 33.33 -14.89
CA THR A 73 -1.85 32.74 -14.61
C THR A 73 -1.91 31.41 -13.86
N CYS A 74 -2.82 31.26 -12.89
CA CYS A 74 -3.02 30.01 -12.15
C CYS A 74 -3.58 28.87 -13.02
N GLY A 75 -4.44 29.20 -14.00
CA GLY A 75 -4.98 28.23 -14.96
C GLY A 75 -3.92 27.78 -15.97
N GLU A 76 -3.11 28.69 -16.49
CA GLU A 76 -2.00 28.38 -17.41
C GLU A 76 -0.94 27.47 -16.75
N PHE A 77 -0.68 27.69 -15.47
CA PHE A 77 0.22 26.84 -14.69
C PHE A 77 -0.38 25.44 -14.45
N CYS A 78 -1.69 25.33 -14.28
CA CYS A 78 -2.35 24.10 -13.85
C CYS A 78 -2.38 23.03 -14.96
N ARG A 79 -1.34 22.19 -15.00
CA ARG A 79 -1.22 21.08 -15.97
C ARG A 79 -2.30 20.01 -15.86
N TYR A 80 -2.97 19.93 -14.71
CA TYR A 80 -4.05 18.97 -14.44
C TYR A 80 -5.43 19.51 -14.84
N GLY A 81 -5.54 20.79 -15.23
CA GLY A 81 -6.82 21.40 -15.57
C GLY A 81 -7.76 21.62 -14.36
N ALA A 82 -7.25 21.54 -13.13
CA ALA A 82 -8.03 21.78 -11.92
C ALA A 82 -8.53 23.23 -11.80
N ILE A 83 -7.89 24.18 -12.47
CA ILE A 83 -8.29 25.58 -12.50
C ILE A 83 -8.55 26.00 -13.94
N SER A 84 -9.74 26.55 -14.20
CA SER A 84 -10.12 27.12 -15.50
C SER A 84 -10.61 28.55 -15.30
N VAL A 85 -10.03 29.49 -16.03
CA VAL A 85 -10.34 30.92 -15.89
C VAL A 85 -11.15 31.40 -17.10
N LEU A 86 -12.33 31.93 -16.83
CA LEU A 86 -13.24 32.57 -17.77
C LEU A 86 -13.19 34.10 -17.57
N PRO A 87 -13.68 34.93 -18.51
CA PRO A 87 -13.53 36.39 -18.45
C PRO A 87 -14.01 37.08 -17.16
N LYS A 88 -14.91 36.46 -16.40
CA LYS A 88 -15.46 36.99 -15.13
C LYS A 88 -15.62 35.93 -14.05
N LYS A 89 -14.99 34.77 -14.19
CA LYS A 89 -15.17 33.65 -13.26
C LYS A 89 -13.97 32.73 -13.29
N LEU A 90 -13.60 32.21 -12.13
CA LEU A 90 -12.67 31.10 -12.01
C LEU A 90 -13.44 29.85 -11.59
N LEU A 91 -13.20 28.74 -12.28
CA LEU A 91 -13.75 27.43 -11.96
C LEU A 91 -12.63 26.58 -11.37
N PHE A 92 -12.88 26.05 -10.17
CA PHE A 92 -11.98 25.14 -9.49
C PHE A 92 -12.62 23.75 -9.38
N PHE A 93 -11.92 22.74 -9.90
CA PHE A 93 -12.30 21.34 -9.85
C PHE A 93 -11.42 20.63 -8.82
N ALA A 94 -11.92 20.53 -7.59
CA ALA A 94 -11.15 20.00 -6.47
C ALA A 94 -10.63 18.57 -6.72
N ASP A 95 -11.38 17.75 -7.45
CA ASP A 95 -11.04 16.35 -7.71
C ASP A 95 -9.94 16.17 -8.76
N LEU A 96 -9.61 17.21 -9.52
CA LEU A 96 -8.45 17.23 -10.43
C LEU A 96 -7.23 17.88 -9.78
N CYS A 97 -7.36 18.42 -8.57
CA CYS A 97 -6.28 19.13 -7.89
C CYS A 97 -5.32 18.12 -7.25
N HIS A 98 -4.03 18.24 -7.58
CA HIS A 98 -2.96 17.44 -6.97
C HIS A 98 -2.29 18.11 -5.76
N SER A 99 -2.90 19.19 -5.21
CA SER A 99 -2.41 19.89 -4.02
C SER A 99 -0.92 20.30 -4.08
N CYS A 100 -0.46 20.71 -5.26
CA CYS A 100 0.95 21.07 -5.47
C CYS A 100 1.32 22.50 -5.03
N GLY A 101 0.35 23.31 -4.57
CA GLY A 101 0.54 24.70 -4.14
C GLY A 101 0.95 25.71 -5.23
N GLY A 102 1.24 25.26 -6.45
CA GLY A 102 1.80 26.13 -7.47
C GLY A 102 0.87 27.28 -7.91
N CYS A 103 -0.45 27.09 -7.87
CA CYS A 103 -1.41 28.16 -8.17
C CYS A 103 -1.32 29.36 -7.20
N VAL A 104 -1.02 29.10 -5.93
CA VAL A 104 -0.76 30.15 -4.92
C VAL A 104 0.52 30.90 -5.26
N LEU A 105 1.58 30.15 -5.57
CA LEU A 105 2.90 30.70 -5.86
C LEU A 105 2.91 31.61 -7.09
N VAL A 106 2.14 31.26 -8.13
CA VAL A 106 2.11 32.03 -9.38
C VAL A 106 1.06 33.13 -9.41
N CYS A 107 0.19 33.24 -8.40
CA CYS A 107 -0.87 34.26 -8.39
C CYS A 107 -0.27 35.65 -8.13
N PRO A 108 -0.28 36.58 -9.10
CA PRO A 108 0.34 37.90 -8.92
C PRO A 108 -0.40 38.77 -7.90
N GLU A 109 -1.73 38.62 -7.83
CA GLU A 109 -2.59 39.38 -6.92
C GLU A 109 -2.68 38.77 -5.52
N LYS A 110 -2.08 37.59 -5.30
CA LYS A 110 -2.21 36.81 -4.05
C LYS A 110 -3.67 36.54 -3.66
N ALA A 111 -4.53 36.34 -4.66
CA ALA A 111 -5.95 36.03 -4.49
C ALA A 111 -6.24 34.56 -4.16
N ILE A 112 -5.21 33.71 -4.04
CA ILE A 112 -5.36 32.27 -3.77
C ILE A 112 -4.61 31.94 -2.49
N HIS A 113 -5.30 31.32 -1.53
CA HIS A 113 -4.72 30.71 -0.33
C HIS A 113 -5.11 29.24 -0.25
N GLU A 114 -4.55 28.48 0.69
CA GLU A 114 -4.87 27.06 0.86
C GLU A 114 -5.67 26.83 2.14
N GLU A 115 -6.64 25.92 2.05
CA GLU A 115 -7.38 25.41 3.20
C GLU A 115 -7.29 23.87 3.24
N PRO A 116 -7.28 23.26 4.43
CA PRO A 116 -7.23 21.80 4.55
C PRO A 116 -8.57 21.19 4.12
N LYS A 117 -8.53 20.29 3.13
CA LYS A 117 -9.64 19.40 2.79
C LYS A 117 -9.32 18.00 3.28
N LYS A 118 -10.20 17.43 4.10
CA LYS A 118 -10.12 16.01 4.48
C LYS A 118 -10.27 15.14 3.24
N ILE A 119 -9.39 14.15 3.13
CA ILE A 119 -9.40 13.15 2.04
C ILE A 119 -9.53 11.72 2.57
N GLY A 120 -9.42 11.52 3.88
CA GLY A 120 -9.47 10.21 4.50
C GLY A 120 -9.17 10.25 5.99
N THR A 121 -9.07 9.07 6.59
CA THR A 121 -8.82 8.87 8.01
C THR A 121 -7.67 7.90 8.19
N LEU A 122 -6.76 8.22 9.10
CA LEU A 122 -5.69 7.34 9.55
C LEU A 122 -6.05 6.80 10.93
N SER A 123 -5.83 5.51 11.12
CA SER A 123 -6.08 4.77 12.36
C SER A 123 -4.81 4.08 12.82
N VAL A 124 -4.47 4.22 14.11
CA VAL A 124 -3.35 3.50 14.74
C VAL A 124 -3.86 2.73 15.95
N SER A 125 -3.53 1.45 16.04
CA SER A 125 -3.83 0.60 17.19
C SER A 125 -2.69 -0.33 17.55
N THR A 126 -2.81 -0.98 18.71
CA THR A 126 -1.84 -1.99 19.20
C THR A 126 -2.60 -3.25 19.59
N PRO A 127 -3.03 -4.06 18.61
CA PRO A 127 -3.85 -5.25 18.87
C PRO A 127 -3.12 -6.35 19.66
N LEU A 128 -1.79 -6.39 19.59
CA LEU A 128 -0.94 -7.31 20.36
C LEU A 128 0.25 -6.52 20.94
N PRO A 129 0.86 -6.96 22.07
CA PRO A 129 1.99 -6.24 22.66
C PRO A 129 3.20 -6.00 21.74
N GLY A 130 3.39 -6.84 20.73
CA GLY A 130 4.46 -6.71 19.71
C GLY A 130 3.98 -6.22 18.35
N LEU A 131 2.71 -5.82 18.21
CA LEU A 131 2.13 -5.45 16.91
C LEU A 131 1.48 -4.06 16.98
N LYS A 132 2.05 -3.12 16.24
CA LYS A 132 1.42 -1.85 15.88
C LYS A 132 0.70 -2.03 14.54
N LEU A 133 -0.57 -1.68 14.48
CA LEU A 133 -1.34 -1.68 13.24
C LEU A 133 -1.61 -0.24 12.84
N VAL A 134 -1.25 0.11 11.60
CA VAL A 134 -1.54 1.41 11.00
C VAL A 134 -2.41 1.18 9.77
N THR A 135 -3.56 1.84 9.71
CA THR A 135 -4.52 1.69 8.60
C THR A 135 -4.95 3.05 8.09
N GLY A 136 -4.89 3.24 6.78
CA GLY A 136 -5.47 4.40 6.11
C GLY A 136 -6.81 4.02 5.49
N VAL A 137 -7.76 4.95 5.49
CA VAL A 137 -9.04 4.81 4.80
C VAL A 137 -9.30 6.07 3.99
N LEU A 138 -9.46 5.92 2.68
CA LEU A 138 -9.83 7.00 1.77
C LEU A 138 -11.31 7.35 1.95
N ASP A 139 -11.62 8.65 2.02
CA ASP A 139 -13.02 9.09 2.04
C ASP A 139 -13.65 8.86 0.66
N THR A 140 -14.89 8.36 0.64
CA THR A 140 -15.62 8.09 -0.61
C THR A 140 -15.68 9.33 -1.50
N GLY A 141 -15.27 9.16 -2.77
CA GLY A 141 -15.25 10.25 -3.76
C GLY A 141 -13.94 11.06 -3.76
N SER A 142 -13.02 10.81 -2.83
CA SER A 142 -11.66 11.34 -2.91
C SER A 142 -10.87 10.62 -4.02
N PRO A 143 -10.18 11.33 -4.92
CA PRO A 143 -9.47 10.71 -6.04
C PRO A 143 -8.00 10.39 -5.74
N LEU A 144 -7.48 10.76 -4.56
CA LEU A 144 -6.05 10.70 -4.24
C LEU A 144 -5.78 9.77 -3.05
N SER A 145 -5.45 8.51 -3.35
CA SER A 145 -5.03 7.51 -2.35
C SER A 145 -3.56 7.63 -1.94
N VAL A 146 -2.66 8.02 -2.86
CA VAL A 146 -1.21 8.15 -2.62
C VAL A 146 -0.86 8.98 -1.37
N PRO A 147 -1.47 10.16 -1.12
CA PRO A 147 -1.13 10.94 0.08
C PRO A 147 -1.49 10.26 1.39
N ILE A 148 -2.54 9.43 1.42
CA ILE A 148 -2.89 8.64 2.62
C ILE A 148 -1.86 7.55 2.84
N ILE A 149 -1.42 6.88 1.76
CA ILE A 149 -0.38 5.84 1.83
C ILE A 149 0.93 6.43 2.37
N HIS A 150 1.30 7.63 1.92
CA HIS A 150 2.43 8.37 2.47
C HIS A 150 2.30 8.63 3.97
N GLU A 151 1.12 9.09 4.42
CA GLU A 151 0.88 9.36 5.84
C GLU A 151 0.91 8.10 6.71
N VAL A 152 0.35 6.97 6.25
CA VAL A 152 0.43 5.70 7.02
C VAL A 152 1.86 5.16 7.08
N LYS A 153 2.66 5.33 6.02
CA LYS A 153 4.08 4.96 6.03
C LYS A 153 4.88 5.78 7.03
N LYS A 154 4.64 7.10 7.10
CA LYS A 154 5.33 8.00 8.05
C LYS A 154 5.15 7.59 9.51
N GLU A 155 4.01 7.03 9.88
CA GLU A 155 3.77 6.54 11.25
C GLU A 155 4.74 5.44 11.67
N THR A 156 5.46 4.82 10.75
CA THR A 156 6.33 3.65 11.00
C THR A 156 7.78 3.88 10.59
N SER A 157 8.20 5.13 10.36
CA SER A 157 9.53 5.44 9.82
C SER A 157 10.69 4.93 10.68
N ASP A 158 10.50 4.90 11.99
CA ASP A 158 11.53 4.54 12.98
C ASP A 158 11.39 3.11 13.53
N ASP A 159 10.41 2.35 13.01
CA ASP A 159 10.10 1.02 13.53
C ASP A 159 11.09 -0.03 12.96
N PRO A 160 11.53 -1.01 13.77
CA PRO A 160 12.60 -1.93 13.38
C PRO A 160 12.17 -2.89 12.27
N ILE A 161 10.91 -3.32 12.28
CA ILE A 161 10.31 -4.21 11.28
C ILE A 161 8.98 -3.59 10.86
N VAL A 162 8.86 -3.29 9.58
CA VAL A 162 7.63 -2.76 8.97
C VAL A 162 7.21 -3.70 7.85
N ILE A 163 5.95 -4.15 7.91
CA ILE A 163 5.31 -4.95 6.86
C ILE A 163 4.24 -4.09 6.22
N LEU A 164 4.33 -3.90 4.90
CA LEU A 164 3.38 -3.09 4.15
C LEU A 164 2.50 -4.01 3.30
N ASP A 165 1.20 -4.05 3.58
CA ASP A 165 0.21 -4.71 2.74
C ASP A 165 -0.24 -3.75 1.64
N THR A 166 0.13 -4.02 0.39
CA THR A 166 -0.16 -3.07 -0.71
C THR A 166 -1.56 -3.26 -1.26
N ALA A 167 -2.08 -2.22 -1.92
CA ALA A 167 -3.19 -2.35 -2.85
C ALA A 167 -2.88 -3.40 -3.95
N PRO A 168 -3.90 -3.98 -4.60
CA PRO A 168 -3.69 -4.83 -5.77
C PRO A 168 -3.22 -4.04 -7.00
N GLY A 169 -2.45 -4.70 -7.86
CA GLY A 169 -2.09 -4.15 -9.17
C GLY A 169 -0.68 -3.57 -9.23
N THR A 170 -0.51 -2.61 -10.12
CA THR A 170 0.80 -1.98 -10.44
C THR A 170 0.68 -0.46 -10.62
N SER A 171 -0.37 0.13 -10.04
CA SER A 171 -0.71 1.55 -10.13
C SER A 171 0.07 2.41 -9.13
N CYS A 172 -0.11 3.73 -9.16
CA CYS A 172 0.57 4.68 -8.27
C CYS A 172 0.47 4.34 -6.77
N PRO A 173 -0.68 3.88 -6.23
CA PRO A 173 -0.77 3.40 -4.84
C PRO A 173 0.24 2.30 -4.50
N VAL A 174 0.45 1.36 -5.42
CA VAL A 174 1.41 0.27 -5.24
C VAL A 174 2.83 0.80 -5.30
N VAL A 175 3.13 1.69 -6.26
CA VAL A 175 4.45 2.32 -6.36
C VAL A 175 4.78 3.11 -5.10
N GLU A 176 3.85 3.92 -4.59
CA GLU A 176 4.01 4.65 -3.33
C GLU A 176 4.24 3.66 -2.17
N ALA A 177 3.46 2.59 -2.04
CA ALA A 177 3.65 1.61 -0.98
C ALA A 177 5.04 0.94 -1.03
N LEU A 178 5.54 0.65 -2.24
CA LEU A 178 6.85 0.02 -2.46
C LEU A 178 8.03 0.97 -2.24
N GLU A 179 7.85 2.27 -2.47
CA GLU A 179 8.94 3.25 -2.40
C GLU A 179 9.62 3.26 -1.02
N GLY A 180 10.94 3.02 -1.02
CA GLY A 180 11.75 2.96 0.19
C GLY A 180 11.67 1.64 0.98
N CYS A 181 11.10 0.58 0.40
CA CYS A 181 11.17 -0.78 0.96
C CYS A 181 12.53 -1.43 0.69
N ASP A 182 12.99 -2.26 1.62
CA ASP A 182 14.25 -2.99 1.51
C ASP A 182 14.09 -4.26 0.65
N ALA A 183 12.90 -4.86 0.65
CA ALA A 183 12.55 -6.00 -0.19
C ALA A 183 11.03 -6.06 -0.43
N CYS A 184 10.62 -6.83 -1.44
CA CYS A 184 9.23 -7.10 -1.76
C CYS A 184 8.95 -8.61 -1.86
N ILE A 185 7.78 -9.03 -1.36
CA ILE A 185 7.24 -10.36 -1.57
C ILE A 185 6.03 -10.26 -2.49
N LEU A 186 6.15 -10.89 -3.65
CA LEU A 186 5.13 -10.95 -4.68
C LEU A 186 4.26 -12.20 -4.49
N VAL A 187 2.99 -11.98 -4.11
CA VAL A 187 2.02 -13.05 -3.89
C VAL A 187 1.24 -13.30 -5.18
N THR A 188 1.39 -14.50 -5.73
CA THR A 188 0.69 -14.95 -6.94
C THR A 188 -0.12 -16.23 -6.69
N GLU A 189 -0.87 -16.66 -7.71
CA GLU A 189 -1.59 -17.93 -7.75
C GLU A 189 -1.12 -18.77 -8.94
N SER A 190 -1.24 -20.09 -8.84
CA SER A 190 -0.85 -21.08 -9.86
C SER A 190 -1.79 -21.13 -11.06
N THR A 191 -2.01 -19.97 -11.69
CA THR A 191 -2.89 -19.84 -12.86
C THR A 191 -2.20 -19.01 -13.93
N PRO A 192 -2.54 -19.18 -15.22
CA PRO A 192 -1.97 -18.36 -16.30
C PRO A 192 -2.19 -16.84 -16.07
N PHE A 193 -3.32 -16.47 -15.47
CA PHE A 193 -3.61 -15.08 -15.09
C PHE A 193 -2.69 -14.62 -13.96
N GLY A 194 -2.52 -15.43 -12.92
CA GLY A 194 -1.57 -15.15 -11.83
C GLY A 194 -0.13 -14.97 -12.34
N LEU A 195 0.29 -15.76 -13.32
CA LEU A 195 1.60 -15.60 -13.96
C LEU A 195 1.71 -14.30 -14.77
N HIS A 196 0.68 -13.94 -15.54
CA HIS A 196 0.63 -12.66 -16.25
C HIS A 196 0.73 -11.48 -15.29
N ASP A 197 -0.03 -11.52 -14.19
CA ASP A 197 -0.05 -10.45 -13.20
C ASP A 197 1.26 -10.40 -12.39
N LEU A 198 1.88 -11.56 -12.13
CA LEU A 198 3.22 -11.63 -11.53
C LEU A 198 4.25 -10.92 -12.41
N ARG A 199 4.24 -11.13 -13.74
CA ARG A 199 5.15 -10.44 -14.68
C ARG A 199 5.07 -8.92 -14.52
N LEU A 200 3.85 -8.37 -14.48
CA LEU A 200 3.64 -6.94 -14.31
C LEU A 200 4.18 -6.44 -12.95
N ALA A 201 3.97 -7.22 -11.88
CA ALA A 201 4.45 -6.85 -10.55
C ALA A 201 5.99 -6.91 -10.45
N VAL A 202 6.62 -7.90 -11.08
CA VAL A 202 8.08 -8.01 -11.20
C VAL A 202 8.66 -6.80 -11.94
N ASP A 203 8.07 -6.42 -13.08
CA ASP A 203 8.50 -5.24 -13.85
C ASP A 203 8.48 -3.95 -13.00
N VAL A 204 7.51 -3.81 -12.09
CA VAL A 204 7.46 -2.67 -11.15
C VAL A 204 8.60 -2.73 -10.15
N THR A 205 8.81 -3.88 -9.49
CA THR A 205 9.88 -4.02 -8.49
C THR A 205 11.27 -3.83 -9.10
N GLU A 206 11.50 -4.34 -10.32
CA GLU A 206 12.75 -4.14 -11.06
C GLU A 206 13.00 -2.67 -11.39
N ARG A 207 11.97 -1.94 -11.86
CA ARG A 207 12.08 -0.50 -12.15
C ARG A 207 12.36 0.34 -10.92
N LEU A 208 11.88 -0.10 -9.75
CA LEU A 208 12.14 0.54 -8.46
C LEU A 208 13.48 0.10 -7.84
N GLY A 209 14.16 -0.89 -8.42
CA GLY A 209 15.39 -1.45 -7.87
C GLY A 209 15.20 -2.18 -6.54
N ILE A 210 13.99 -2.71 -6.30
CA ILE A 210 13.63 -3.41 -5.06
C ILE A 210 13.79 -4.91 -5.30
N PRO A 211 14.60 -5.62 -4.51
CA PRO A 211 14.76 -7.06 -4.66
C PRO A 211 13.46 -7.78 -4.27
N ALA A 212 13.06 -8.78 -5.05
CA ALA A 212 11.77 -9.44 -4.93
C ALA A 212 11.89 -10.96 -4.76
N GLY A 213 11.04 -11.51 -3.89
CA GLY A 213 10.79 -12.94 -3.74
C GLY A 213 9.33 -13.27 -4.05
N VAL A 214 9.02 -14.53 -4.30
CA VAL A 214 7.67 -14.95 -4.73
C VAL A 214 7.04 -15.90 -3.71
N ILE A 215 5.74 -15.71 -3.47
CA ILE A 215 4.89 -16.70 -2.81
C ILE A 215 3.86 -17.21 -3.82
N THR A 216 3.79 -18.52 -3.95
CA THR A 216 2.74 -19.18 -4.72
C THR A 216 1.62 -19.56 -3.76
N ASN A 217 0.55 -18.76 -3.71
CA ASN A 217 -0.64 -19.04 -2.91
C ASN A 217 -1.66 -19.85 -3.71
N ARG A 218 -2.54 -20.58 -3.00
CA ARG A 218 -3.58 -21.42 -3.60
C ARG A 218 -3.03 -22.40 -4.65
N SER A 219 -1.85 -22.96 -4.39
CA SER A 219 -1.23 -23.92 -5.30
C SER A 219 -2.05 -25.22 -5.36
N ASP A 220 -2.35 -25.66 -6.57
CA ASP A 220 -2.94 -26.98 -6.85
C ASP A 220 -1.88 -28.03 -7.20
N GLY A 221 -0.59 -27.68 -7.02
CA GLY A 221 0.57 -28.50 -7.37
C GLY A 221 1.02 -28.40 -8.82
N LYS A 222 0.37 -27.57 -9.67
CA LYS A 222 0.74 -27.36 -11.08
C LYS A 222 1.44 -26.02 -11.29
N ASP A 223 2.55 -25.83 -10.57
CA ASP A 223 3.24 -24.55 -10.50
C ASP A 223 4.34 -24.39 -11.57
N ASP A 224 4.48 -25.36 -12.48
CA ASP A 224 5.63 -25.49 -13.40
C ASP A 224 5.92 -24.25 -14.23
N GLU A 225 4.88 -23.53 -14.69
CA GLU A 225 5.05 -22.31 -15.48
C GLU A 225 5.52 -21.13 -14.62
N THR A 226 4.96 -20.99 -13.42
CA THR A 226 5.37 -19.97 -12.45
C THR A 226 6.80 -20.23 -11.98
N MET A 227 7.14 -21.48 -11.66
CA MET A 227 8.50 -21.88 -11.26
C MET A 227 9.52 -21.60 -12.37
N ARG A 228 9.18 -21.94 -13.62
CA ARG A 228 10.03 -21.64 -14.79
C ARG A 228 10.27 -20.14 -14.95
N PHE A 229 9.21 -19.35 -14.89
CA PHE A 229 9.32 -17.89 -14.95
C PHE A 229 10.19 -17.33 -13.82
N CYS A 230 9.98 -17.79 -12.58
CA CYS A 230 10.79 -17.33 -11.45
C CYS A 230 12.28 -17.66 -11.65
N ALA A 231 12.60 -18.87 -12.14
CA ALA A 231 13.98 -19.26 -12.43
C ALA A 231 14.61 -18.44 -13.58
N GLU A 232 13.85 -18.10 -14.62
CA GLU A 232 14.30 -17.25 -15.74
C GLU A 232 14.62 -15.81 -15.30
N HIS A 233 13.98 -15.33 -14.23
CA HIS A 233 14.10 -13.97 -13.69
C HIS A 233 14.88 -13.89 -12.37
N ASP A 234 15.55 -14.98 -11.95
CA ASP A 234 16.32 -15.06 -10.69
C ASP A 234 15.49 -14.72 -9.43
N LEU A 235 14.21 -15.12 -9.42
CA LEU A 235 13.29 -14.92 -8.31
C LEU A 235 13.21 -16.19 -7.44
N ASP A 236 13.45 -16.06 -6.13
CA ASP A 236 13.28 -17.16 -5.19
C ASP A 236 11.79 -17.37 -4.86
N VAL A 237 11.32 -18.61 -5.02
CA VAL A 237 9.97 -19.01 -4.56
C VAL A 237 10.08 -19.39 -3.09
N MET A 238 9.77 -18.43 -2.23
CA MET A 238 10.10 -18.49 -0.81
C MET A 238 9.14 -19.35 0.00
N LEU A 239 7.87 -19.42 -0.42
CA LEU A 239 6.81 -20.18 0.24
C LEU A 239 5.73 -20.59 -0.79
N THR A 240 5.22 -21.82 -0.65
CA THR A 240 4.06 -22.30 -1.40
C THR A 240 2.94 -22.65 -0.43
N ILE A 241 1.78 -22.03 -0.60
CA ILE A 241 0.59 -22.27 0.23
C ILE A 241 -0.42 -23.06 -0.61
N PRO A 242 -0.84 -24.27 -0.18
CA PRO A 242 -1.70 -25.13 -0.98
C PRO A 242 -3.13 -24.57 -1.06
N PHE A 243 -3.82 -24.91 -2.14
CA PHE A 243 -5.27 -24.70 -2.24
C PHE A 243 -5.97 -25.59 -1.21
N SER A 244 -6.45 -24.97 -0.13
CA SER A 244 -7.17 -25.65 0.94
C SER A 244 -8.43 -24.89 1.31
N ARG A 245 -9.57 -25.61 1.31
CA ARG A 245 -10.84 -25.07 1.79
C ARG A 245 -10.78 -24.66 3.26
N GLU A 246 -9.94 -25.33 4.05
CA GLU A 246 -9.72 -24.99 5.45
C GLU A 246 -9.01 -23.65 5.59
N ILE A 247 -7.89 -23.44 4.87
CA ILE A 247 -7.16 -22.17 4.85
C ILE A 247 -8.10 -21.03 4.42
N ALA A 248 -8.86 -21.24 3.34
CA ALA A 248 -9.85 -20.27 2.87
C ALA A 248 -10.91 -19.96 3.94
N SER A 249 -11.41 -20.98 4.65
CA SER A 249 -12.42 -20.80 5.71
C SER A 249 -11.89 -20.05 6.92
N ILE A 250 -10.61 -20.23 7.30
CA ILE A 250 -9.98 -19.48 8.40
C ILE A 250 -9.94 -17.99 8.06
N GLN A 251 -9.45 -17.67 6.85
CA GLN A 251 -9.37 -16.29 6.36
C GLN A 251 -10.76 -15.65 6.29
N SER A 252 -11.77 -16.34 5.75
CA SER A 252 -13.14 -15.80 5.63
C SER A 252 -13.82 -15.51 6.97
N ARG A 253 -13.29 -16.02 8.09
CA ARG A 253 -13.78 -15.71 9.44
C ARG A 253 -13.02 -14.57 10.11
N GLY A 254 -12.04 -13.97 9.44
CA GLY A 254 -11.14 -12.97 10.01
C GLY A 254 -10.12 -13.56 10.99
N ASP A 255 -9.85 -14.87 10.92
CA ASP A 255 -8.86 -15.52 11.78
C ASP A 255 -7.54 -15.74 11.04
N LEU A 256 -6.49 -16.08 11.77
CA LEU A 256 -5.13 -16.23 11.25
C LEU A 256 -4.75 -17.70 11.14
N LEU A 257 -4.16 -18.07 10.00
CA LEU A 257 -3.62 -19.41 9.78
C LEU A 257 -2.62 -19.81 10.87
N CYS A 258 -1.71 -18.90 11.23
CA CYS A 258 -0.70 -19.11 12.27
C CYS A 258 -1.27 -19.16 13.70
N ARG A 259 -2.52 -18.72 13.91
CA ARG A 259 -3.21 -18.82 15.20
C ARG A 259 -3.92 -20.16 15.33
N VAL A 260 -4.61 -20.59 14.27
CA VAL A 260 -5.34 -21.88 14.24
C VAL A 260 -4.37 -23.06 14.10
N HIS A 261 -3.34 -22.91 13.27
CA HIS A 261 -2.33 -23.91 12.95
C HIS A 261 -0.92 -23.35 13.23
N PRO A 262 -0.45 -23.41 14.49
CA PRO A 262 0.82 -22.79 14.91
C PRO A 262 2.06 -23.28 14.17
N GLU A 263 2.02 -24.46 13.54
CA GLU A 263 3.11 -24.98 12.71
C GLU A 263 3.47 -24.04 11.54
N TRP A 264 2.49 -23.28 11.03
CA TRP A 264 2.72 -22.30 9.96
C TRP A 264 3.61 -21.14 10.39
N GLN A 265 3.72 -20.86 11.69
CA GLN A 265 4.66 -19.85 12.19
C GLN A 265 6.10 -20.19 11.80
N LYS A 266 6.46 -21.48 11.69
CA LYS A 266 7.79 -21.87 11.23
C LYS A 266 8.03 -21.45 9.78
N GLU A 267 7.04 -21.63 8.92
CA GLU A 267 7.11 -21.24 7.50
C GLU A 267 7.17 -19.72 7.34
N PHE A 268 6.36 -18.96 8.10
CA PHE A 268 6.41 -17.49 8.07
C PHE A 268 7.69 -16.90 8.69
N ARG A 269 8.28 -17.54 9.73
CA ARG A 269 9.62 -17.18 10.20
C ARG A 269 10.68 -17.41 9.12
N SER A 270 10.63 -18.56 8.45
CA SER A 270 11.52 -18.90 7.34
C SER A 270 11.41 -17.88 6.19
N LEU A 271 10.17 -17.53 5.81
CA LEU A 271 9.89 -16.47 4.83
C LEU A 271 10.56 -15.15 5.23
N PHE A 272 10.44 -14.72 6.49
CA PHE A 272 11.07 -13.49 6.97
C PHE A 272 12.60 -13.54 6.89
N THR A 273 13.21 -14.67 7.30
CA THR A 273 14.66 -14.86 7.19
C THR A 273 15.14 -14.78 5.74
N LYS A 274 14.44 -15.45 4.81
CA LYS A 274 14.74 -15.34 3.37
C LYS A 274 14.59 -13.90 2.87
N SER A 275 13.56 -13.18 3.33
CA SER A 275 13.33 -11.78 2.99
C SER A 275 14.46 -10.86 3.49
N LYS A 276 15.04 -11.15 4.66
CA LYS A 276 16.20 -10.41 5.18
C LYS A 276 17.44 -10.60 4.30
N VAL A 277 17.70 -11.83 3.86
CA VAL A 277 18.80 -12.14 2.93
C VAL A 277 18.59 -11.43 1.60
N LEU A 278 17.36 -11.44 1.07
CA LEU A 278 16.98 -10.73 -0.15
C LEU A 278 17.23 -9.21 -0.04
N ALA A 279 16.98 -8.62 1.12
CA ALA A 279 17.27 -7.22 1.44
C ALA A 279 18.78 -6.92 1.65
N GLY A 280 19.67 -7.90 1.47
CA GLY A 280 21.11 -7.75 1.69
C GLY A 280 21.58 -7.89 3.14
N GLY A 281 20.73 -8.40 4.04
CA GLY A 281 21.09 -8.72 5.42
C GLY A 281 21.84 -10.05 5.57
N GLU A 282 22.60 -10.20 6.66
CA GLU A 282 23.24 -11.47 7.03
C GLU A 282 22.23 -12.45 7.68
N LEU A 283 22.49 -13.76 7.55
CA LEU A 283 21.66 -14.88 8.06
C LEU A 283 21.63 -14.98 9.60
#